data_AF-A0A3P5YKI3-F1
#
_entry.id   AF-A0A3P5YKI3-F1
#
_cell.length_a   1.000
_cell.length_b   1.000
_cell.length_c   1.000
_cell.angle_alpha   90.00
_cell.angle_beta   90.00
_cell.angle_gamma   90.00
#
_symmetry.space_group_name_H-M   'P 1'
#
loop_
_entity.id
_entity.type
_entity.pdbx_description
1 polymer ?
#
loop_
_entity_poly.entity_id
_entity_poly.type
_entity_poly.pdbx_seq_one_letter_code
_entity_poly.pdbx_strand_id
1 'polypeptide(L)'
;MEPTGNSSDSSDRKTGKKIVASSATVKPNGKSIASSAIAKTDVSSPVPVKPNVATDLSSVHADQVMLFRDVSFGPREAVLRFRLIHFWEARNPLTKTLIGQEMLLIDEEGTAIQGFVPAGRVGTFDLTDGVVYKLKNFFGSRSKVQYRVADHIATVSFTWNSELAVLDNPPVPFPEDRFRFHGYEEFRANCDSKGDLYDYVGHMKLVNGQTISDHIVLDEVDISEKRHICVHVQTHDGPVMKLYLWDKAASDFCQKFKSYGGTPSVLLVTTVNPKHLGGTLALTTMSSSRVFMDADVQPSKDYLEWLSSNSDIANRVAAEVVTKPETVTLGEIFSYVKQEGSKVAWFECTATIDDVVQGSAWYYVSCGGCNSKAVKGPTSLICNSKKCGKREVTGVPQYLTKISVYDESEQAVFVVLGDAGKELTGKHRRN
;
A
#
# COMPACT_ATOMS: atom_id res chain seq x y z
N MET A 1 -41.86 37.10 -18.21
CA MET A 1 -41.99 38.56 -18.40
C MET A 1 -41.39 39.24 -17.18
N GLU A 2 -40.55 40.23 -17.45
CA GLU A 2 -39.90 41.19 -16.55
C GLU A 2 -40.05 42.57 -17.25
N PRO A 3 -39.63 43.73 -16.70
CA PRO A 3 -39.23 44.07 -15.32
C PRO A 3 -39.84 45.43 -14.85
N THR A 4 -39.08 46.22 -14.08
CA THR A 4 -39.21 47.65 -13.68
C THR A 4 -40.04 48.00 -12.43
N GLY A 5 -39.67 49.00 -11.60
CA GLY A 5 -38.49 49.90 -11.58
C GLY A 5 -37.85 49.99 -10.16
N ASN A 6 -36.56 50.32 -9.97
CA ASN A 6 -35.88 51.64 -10.12
C ASN A 6 -36.37 52.69 -9.09
N SER A 7 -35.53 53.51 -8.41
CA SER A 7 -34.05 53.66 -8.23
C SER A 7 -33.83 54.65 -7.03
N SER A 8 -32.72 55.30 -6.63
CA SER A 8 -31.30 55.57 -7.01
C SER A 8 -30.63 56.26 -5.77
N ASP A 9 -29.33 56.61 -5.59
CA ASP A 9 -28.03 56.32 -6.23
C ASP A 9 -26.84 56.70 -5.30
N SER A 10 -25.62 56.22 -5.61
CA SER A 10 -24.30 56.71 -5.12
C SER A 10 -24.01 56.57 -3.59
N SER A 11 -22.78 56.71 -3.05
CA SER A 11 -21.37 56.63 -3.50
C SER A 11 -20.52 56.36 -2.21
N ASP A 12 -19.23 55.98 -2.17
CA ASP A 12 -18.04 56.54 -2.83
C ASP A 12 -16.82 55.58 -2.69
N ARG A 13 -15.68 55.92 -3.31
CA ARG A 13 -14.44 55.12 -3.39
C ARG A 13 -13.47 55.38 -2.22
N LYS A 14 -12.61 54.40 -1.93
CA LYS A 14 -11.16 54.66 -1.77
C LYS A 14 -10.29 53.43 -2.02
N THR A 15 -9.09 53.68 -2.55
CA THR A 15 -8.06 52.69 -2.88
C THR A 15 -6.82 52.87 -2.00
N GLY A 16 -6.09 51.79 -1.74
CA GLY A 16 -4.78 51.79 -1.09
C GLY A 16 -3.81 50.85 -1.82
N LYS A 17 -2.56 51.27 -2.05
CA LYS A 17 -1.57 50.55 -2.86
C LYS A 17 -0.15 50.94 -2.46
N LYS A 18 0.83 50.02 -2.65
CA LYS A 18 2.25 50.13 -2.23
C LYS A 18 2.41 49.95 -0.70
N ILE A 19 3.58 49.60 -0.14
CA ILE A 19 4.99 49.77 -0.57
C ILE A 19 5.80 48.47 -0.49
N VAL A 20 6.80 48.35 -1.38
CA VAL A 20 7.91 47.38 -1.31
C VAL A 20 9.16 48.12 -0.84
N ALA A 21 9.93 47.51 0.08
CA ALA A 21 11.27 47.98 0.42
C ALA A 21 12.19 46.79 0.76
N SER A 22 13.25 46.62 -0.01
CA SER A 22 14.38 45.75 0.33
C SER A 22 15.55 46.60 0.80
N SER A 23 16.25 46.18 1.86
CA SER A 23 17.59 46.68 2.18
C SER A 23 18.39 45.61 2.92
N ALA A 24 19.71 45.71 2.84
CA ALA A 24 20.67 44.81 3.48
C ALA A 24 21.83 45.64 4.07
N THR A 25 22.82 44.96 4.66
CA THR A 25 24.22 45.41 4.92
C THR A 25 24.65 45.54 6.40
N VAL A 26 25.10 44.41 6.97
CA VAL A 26 26.45 44.19 7.54
C VAL A 26 26.91 44.89 8.87
N LYS A 27 27.05 44.06 9.93
CA LYS A 27 28.16 44.00 10.96
C LYS A 27 28.37 45.20 11.95
N PRO A 28 29.32 45.12 12.92
CA PRO A 28 29.71 43.99 13.81
C PRO A 28 29.98 44.38 15.30
N ASN A 29 30.16 43.36 16.16
CA ASN A 29 31.10 43.33 17.31
C ASN A 29 31.36 41.83 17.64
N GLY A 30 32.49 41.34 18.18
CA GLY A 30 33.61 41.95 18.90
C GLY A 30 33.57 41.49 20.37
N LYS A 31 34.56 40.82 21.00
CA LYS A 31 36.02 40.61 20.75
C LYS A 31 36.42 39.14 21.07
N SER A 32 37.44 38.54 20.43
CA SER A 32 38.87 38.43 20.84
C SER A 32 39.11 37.82 22.24
N ILE A 33 40.03 36.86 22.42
CA ILE A 33 41.49 37.09 22.58
C ILE A 33 42.36 35.99 21.92
N ALA A 34 43.61 36.35 21.58
CA ALA A 34 44.66 35.56 20.92
C ALA A 34 46.04 36.06 21.40
N SER A 35 47.18 35.34 21.35
CA SER A 35 47.49 33.93 21.01
C SER A 35 48.93 33.59 21.51
N SER A 36 49.46 32.39 21.23
CA SER A 36 50.89 32.05 21.39
C SER A 36 51.45 31.32 20.17
N ALA A 37 52.70 31.59 19.82
CA ALA A 37 53.45 31.02 18.68
C ALA A 37 54.97 31.01 19.01
N ILE A 38 55.84 30.77 18.01
CA ILE A 38 57.32 30.59 18.08
C ILE A 38 57.69 29.12 18.41
N ALA A 39 58.66 28.44 17.76
CA ALA A 39 59.66 28.86 16.76
C ALA A 39 59.68 27.95 15.49
N LYS A 40 60.53 28.31 14.51
CA LYS A 40 60.89 27.49 13.33
C LYS A 40 62.24 26.78 13.51
N THR A 41 62.47 25.72 12.73
CA THR A 41 63.79 25.36 12.18
C THR A 41 63.60 24.70 10.81
N ASP A 42 64.31 25.19 9.78
CA ASP A 42 64.24 24.73 8.39
C ASP A 42 65.44 23.82 8.03
N VAL A 43 65.23 22.73 7.25
CA VAL A 43 66.30 22.03 6.50
C VAL A 43 65.78 21.59 5.11
N SER A 44 66.64 21.72 4.09
CA SER A 44 66.41 21.59 2.65
C SER A 44 65.82 20.24 2.13
N SER A 45 64.80 20.32 1.27
CA SER A 45 64.81 20.01 -0.18
C SER A 45 65.86 19.03 -0.76
N PRO A 46 65.53 18.22 -1.81
CA PRO A 46 64.92 18.73 -3.05
C PRO A 46 63.80 17.91 -3.73
N VAL A 47 63.18 18.55 -4.73
CA VAL A 47 62.11 18.04 -5.61
C VAL A 47 62.67 17.48 -6.93
N PRO A 48 62.14 16.35 -7.44
CA PRO A 48 62.16 16.02 -8.88
C PRO A 48 60.79 16.32 -9.51
N VAL A 49 60.78 17.10 -10.60
CA VAL A 49 59.57 17.39 -11.38
C VAL A 49 59.11 16.15 -12.14
N LYS A 50 57.80 15.85 -12.11
CA LYS A 50 57.12 15.00 -13.09
C LYS A 50 55.86 15.70 -13.63
N PRO A 51 55.40 15.38 -14.84
CA PRO A 51 54.41 16.20 -15.54
C PRO A 51 53.00 16.05 -14.97
N ASN A 52 52.20 17.11 -15.09
CA ASN A 52 50.75 17.01 -15.05
C ASN A 52 50.26 16.25 -16.29
N VAL A 53 50.20 14.93 -16.20
CA VAL A 53 49.26 14.16 -17.02
C VAL A 53 47.90 14.33 -16.36
N ALA A 54 47.04 15.18 -16.96
CA ALA A 54 45.63 15.10 -16.68
C ALA A 54 45.14 13.74 -17.20
N THR A 55 44.89 12.81 -16.29
CA THR A 55 44.33 11.51 -16.66
C THR A 55 42.93 11.72 -17.20
N ASP A 56 42.75 11.43 -18.49
CA ASP A 56 41.45 11.48 -19.16
C ASP A 56 40.46 10.54 -18.43
N LEU A 57 39.51 11.13 -17.71
CA LEU A 57 38.34 10.43 -17.16
C LEU A 57 37.18 10.46 -18.17
N SER A 58 37.51 10.36 -19.47
CA SER A 58 36.55 10.43 -20.56
C SER A 58 36.07 9.04 -21.01
N SER A 59 34.78 8.98 -21.33
CA SER A 59 34.05 8.00 -22.16
C SER A 59 34.02 6.49 -21.84
N VAL A 60 34.84 5.92 -20.95
CA VAL A 60 34.90 4.43 -20.79
C VAL A 60 33.66 3.78 -20.12
N HIS A 61 32.90 4.48 -19.29
CA HIS A 61 31.85 3.85 -18.44
C HIS A 61 30.40 3.91 -18.97
N ALA A 62 30.13 4.56 -20.12
CA ALA A 62 28.77 4.93 -20.53
C ALA A 62 27.79 3.77 -20.82
N ASP A 63 28.29 2.55 -21.08
CA ASP A 63 27.48 1.36 -21.37
C ASP A 63 27.64 0.23 -20.34
N GLN A 64 28.21 0.50 -19.16
CA GLN A 64 28.27 -0.51 -18.10
C GLN A 64 26.85 -0.83 -17.58
N VAL A 65 26.40 -2.06 -17.84
CA VAL A 65 25.16 -2.61 -17.30
C VAL A 65 25.35 -2.95 -15.83
N MET A 66 24.38 -2.53 -15.02
CA MET A 66 24.28 -2.77 -13.58
C MET A 66 23.13 -3.75 -13.33
N LEU A 67 23.35 -4.70 -12.42
CA LEU A 67 22.35 -5.66 -11.95
C LEU A 67 21.69 -5.11 -10.68
N PHE A 68 20.50 -5.61 -10.32
CA PHE A 68 19.76 -5.05 -9.18
C PHE A 68 20.46 -5.28 -7.84
N ARG A 69 21.23 -6.37 -7.69
CA ARG A 69 22.06 -6.61 -6.50
C ARG A 69 23.07 -5.49 -6.21
N ASP A 70 23.49 -4.74 -7.24
CA ASP A 70 24.47 -3.66 -7.14
C ASP A 70 23.81 -2.27 -6.93
N VAL A 71 22.46 -2.19 -7.02
CA VAL A 71 21.69 -0.96 -6.86
C VAL A 71 21.74 -0.46 -5.42
N SER A 72 22.60 0.53 -5.19
CA SER A 72 22.84 1.17 -3.91
C SER A 72 22.34 2.62 -3.90
N PHE A 73 22.18 3.21 -2.71
CA PHE A 73 21.49 4.49 -2.55
C PHE A 73 22.20 5.66 -3.27
N GLY A 74 21.44 6.68 -3.69
CA GLY A 74 21.97 7.87 -4.38
C GLY A 74 21.80 7.84 -5.90
N PRO A 75 22.30 8.86 -6.63
CA PRO A 75 22.22 8.93 -8.09
C PRO A 75 23.10 7.85 -8.75
N ARG A 76 22.68 7.38 -9.93
CA ARG A 76 23.30 6.29 -10.68
C ARG A 76 23.36 6.63 -12.17
N GLU A 77 24.54 7.05 -12.61
CA GLU A 77 24.90 7.18 -14.03
C GLU A 77 25.32 5.79 -14.55
N ALA A 78 24.34 4.91 -14.69
CA ALA A 78 24.52 3.52 -15.11
C ALA A 78 23.32 3.04 -15.95
N VAL A 79 23.51 1.92 -16.65
CA VAL A 79 22.46 1.24 -17.40
C VAL A 79 21.84 0.14 -16.55
N LEU A 80 20.53 0.17 -16.32
CA LEU A 80 19.77 -1.01 -15.91
C LEU A 80 19.12 -1.68 -17.12
N ARG A 81 19.00 -3.01 -17.06
CA ARG A 81 18.11 -3.80 -17.92
C ARG A 81 17.14 -4.57 -17.04
N PHE A 82 15.86 -4.58 -17.40
CA PHE A 82 14.85 -5.30 -16.63
C PHE A 82 13.61 -5.61 -17.46
N ARG A 83 12.87 -6.67 -17.09
CA ARG A 83 11.45 -6.80 -17.40
C ARG A 83 10.62 -6.04 -16.37
N LEU A 84 9.61 -5.32 -16.85
CA LEU A 84 8.55 -4.78 -16.02
C LEU A 84 7.54 -5.90 -15.74
N ILE A 85 7.43 -6.37 -14.49
CA ILE A 85 6.47 -7.42 -14.11
C ILE A 85 5.06 -6.81 -14.00
N HIS A 86 4.95 -5.70 -13.29
CA HIS A 86 3.68 -5.00 -13.06
C HIS A 86 3.87 -3.55 -12.63
N PHE A 87 2.90 -2.68 -12.89
CA PHE A 87 2.85 -1.31 -12.34
C PHE A 87 1.44 -0.88 -11.89
N TRP A 88 1.39 0.00 -10.89
CA TRP A 88 0.15 0.51 -10.31
C TRP A 88 0.26 1.97 -9.85
N GLU A 89 -0.87 2.66 -9.75
CA GLU A 89 -0.92 3.99 -9.15
C GLU A 89 -0.67 3.92 -7.62
N ALA A 90 0.37 4.59 -7.15
CA ALA A 90 0.57 4.85 -5.75
C ALA A 90 -0.26 6.08 -5.35
N ARG A 91 -1.36 5.87 -4.62
CA ARG A 91 -2.23 6.95 -4.10
C ARG A 91 -2.18 7.04 -2.58
N ASN A 92 -2.32 8.24 -2.05
CA ASN A 92 -2.49 8.46 -0.61
C ASN A 92 -3.83 7.85 -0.15
N PRO A 93 -3.86 6.91 0.82
CA PRO A 93 -5.10 6.24 1.23
C PRO A 93 -6.19 7.18 1.75
N LEU A 94 -5.80 8.30 2.38
CA LEU A 94 -6.71 9.24 3.04
C LEU A 94 -7.23 10.32 2.07
N THR A 95 -6.33 10.95 1.30
CA THR A 95 -6.66 12.06 0.39
C THR A 95 -6.94 11.63 -1.05
N LYS A 96 -6.67 10.37 -1.40
CA LYS A 96 -6.75 9.76 -2.75
C LYS A 96 -5.91 10.45 -3.84
N THR A 97 -5.09 11.43 -3.48
CA THR A 97 -4.13 12.11 -4.36
C THR A 97 -3.04 11.15 -4.83
N LEU A 98 -2.68 11.26 -6.11
CA LEU A 98 -1.55 10.53 -6.70
C LEU A 98 -0.23 10.93 -6.03
N ILE A 99 0.56 9.94 -5.61
CA ILE A 99 1.93 10.08 -5.10
C ILE A 99 2.92 9.77 -6.23
N GLY A 100 2.57 8.80 -7.08
CA GLY A 100 3.33 8.39 -8.24
C GLY A 100 2.81 7.08 -8.81
N GLN A 101 3.66 6.38 -9.55
CA GLN A 101 3.43 5.07 -10.12
C GLN A 101 4.51 4.14 -9.54
N GLU A 102 4.09 3.12 -8.79
CA GLU A 102 5.00 2.08 -8.30
C GLU A 102 5.06 0.94 -9.32
N MET A 103 6.20 0.25 -9.34
CA MET A 103 6.48 -0.85 -10.25
C MET A 103 7.13 -2.01 -9.50
N LEU A 104 6.94 -3.23 -10.02
CA LEU A 104 7.76 -4.40 -9.72
C LEU A 104 8.59 -4.73 -10.97
N LEU A 105 9.91 -4.74 -10.82
CA LEU A 105 10.87 -4.97 -11.90
C LEU A 105 11.70 -6.24 -11.59
N ILE A 106 12.17 -6.93 -12.63
CA ILE A 106 13.06 -8.10 -12.51
C ILE A 106 14.23 -8.03 -13.49
N ASP A 107 15.44 -8.36 -13.03
CA ASP A 107 16.65 -8.42 -13.86
C ASP A 107 16.93 -9.81 -14.44
N GLU A 108 18.02 -9.92 -15.21
CA GLU A 108 18.46 -11.16 -15.88
C GLU A 108 18.90 -12.27 -14.91
N GLU A 109 19.14 -11.95 -13.63
CA GLU A 109 19.43 -12.94 -12.58
C GLU A 109 18.19 -13.34 -11.77
N GLY A 110 17.02 -12.79 -12.07
CA GLY A 110 15.79 -13.01 -11.31
C GLY A 110 15.72 -12.27 -9.97
N THR A 111 16.59 -11.27 -9.77
CA THR A 111 16.47 -10.34 -8.65
C THR A 111 15.26 -9.44 -8.88
N ALA A 112 14.38 -9.31 -7.88
CA ALA A 112 13.23 -8.41 -7.95
C ALA A 112 13.49 -7.13 -7.16
N ILE A 113 13.13 -5.98 -7.73
CA ILE A 113 13.27 -4.66 -7.11
C ILE A 113 11.98 -3.84 -7.32
N GLN A 114 11.68 -2.93 -6.38
CA GLN A 114 10.65 -1.93 -6.63
C GLN A 114 11.17 -0.82 -7.54
N GLY A 115 10.34 -0.37 -8.48
CA GLY A 115 10.53 0.87 -9.23
C GLY A 115 9.53 1.95 -8.80
N PHE A 116 9.84 3.22 -9.07
CA PHE A 116 8.96 4.35 -8.78
C PHE A 116 9.12 5.54 -9.75
N VAL A 117 8.01 5.99 -10.33
CA VAL A 117 7.90 7.28 -11.04
C VAL A 117 7.14 8.28 -10.15
N PRO A 118 7.67 9.47 -9.84
CA PRO A 118 6.97 10.48 -9.03
C PRO A 118 5.76 11.08 -9.77
N ALA A 119 4.70 11.47 -9.04
CA ALA A 119 3.42 11.96 -9.61
C ALA A 119 3.57 12.97 -10.77
N GLY A 120 4.48 13.95 -10.64
CA GLY A 120 4.74 14.96 -11.67
C GLY A 120 5.41 14.46 -12.95
N ARG A 121 5.63 13.15 -13.10
CA ARG A 121 6.18 12.47 -14.29
C ARG A 121 5.43 11.19 -14.69
N VAL A 122 4.30 10.89 -14.05
CA VAL A 122 3.43 9.79 -14.49
C VAL A 122 2.90 10.14 -15.89
N GLY A 123 2.99 9.20 -16.84
CA GLY A 123 2.74 9.46 -18.26
C GLY A 123 3.92 10.09 -19.03
N THR A 124 5.12 10.18 -18.44
CA THR A 124 6.36 10.51 -19.19
C THR A 124 6.99 9.29 -19.88
N PHE A 125 6.54 8.08 -19.53
CA PHE A 125 7.11 6.82 -20.00
C PHE A 125 5.99 5.87 -20.44
N ASP A 126 6.13 5.28 -21.63
CA ASP A 126 5.21 4.27 -22.15
C ASP A 126 5.53 2.91 -21.54
N LEU A 127 4.90 2.63 -20.40
CA LEU A 127 5.09 1.43 -19.60
C LEU A 127 4.07 0.34 -19.98
N THR A 128 4.55 -0.87 -20.21
CA THR A 128 3.73 -2.05 -20.54
C THR A 128 4.27 -3.28 -19.81
N ASP A 129 3.39 -4.01 -19.12
CA ASP A 129 3.74 -5.22 -18.39
C ASP A 129 4.32 -6.30 -19.34
N GLY A 130 5.31 -7.05 -18.87
CA GLY A 130 6.03 -8.07 -19.65
C GLY A 130 7.16 -7.54 -20.55
N VAL A 131 7.20 -6.25 -20.86
CA VAL A 131 8.22 -5.64 -21.73
C VAL A 131 9.58 -5.52 -21.03
N VAL A 132 10.66 -5.76 -21.78
CA VAL A 132 12.04 -5.56 -21.32
C VAL A 132 12.53 -4.17 -21.75
N TYR A 133 13.17 -3.44 -20.83
CA TYR A 133 13.62 -2.07 -21.04
C TYR A 133 15.12 -1.89 -20.73
N LYS A 134 15.76 -0.93 -21.40
CA LYS A 134 17.03 -0.30 -21.02
C LYS A 134 16.72 1.05 -20.35
N LEU A 135 17.07 1.21 -19.08
CA LEU A 135 16.96 2.47 -18.34
C LEU A 135 18.37 3.04 -18.09
N LYS A 136 18.64 4.26 -18.55
CA LYS A 136 19.80 5.05 -18.12
C LYS A 136 19.39 6.06 -17.07
N ASN A 137 20.33 6.43 -16.19
CA ASN A 137 20.23 7.51 -15.21
C ASN A 137 19.06 7.35 -14.24
N PHE A 138 19.33 6.89 -13.02
CA PHE A 138 18.28 6.70 -12.01
C PHE A 138 18.79 7.06 -10.61
N PHE A 139 17.91 6.96 -9.61
CA PHE A 139 18.28 7.16 -8.21
C PHE A 139 17.85 5.97 -7.36
N GLY A 140 18.80 5.36 -6.65
CA GLY A 140 18.51 4.38 -5.60
C GLY A 140 17.94 5.10 -4.38
N SER A 141 16.62 5.06 -4.20
CA SER A 141 15.98 5.51 -2.96
C SER A 141 15.88 4.36 -1.96
N ARG A 142 15.65 4.65 -0.68
CA ARG A 142 15.42 3.60 0.33
C ARG A 142 14.01 3.02 0.16
N SER A 143 13.90 1.70 0.09
CA SER A 143 12.60 1.03 0.00
C SER A 143 11.70 1.38 1.18
N LYS A 144 10.39 1.47 0.90
CA LYS A 144 9.36 1.73 1.92
C LYS A 144 9.36 0.64 3.00
N VAL A 145 8.98 0.99 4.23
CA VAL A 145 8.97 0.05 5.38
C VAL A 145 7.61 -0.60 5.62
N GLN A 146 6.64 -0.37 4.74
CA GLN A 146 5.30 -0.95 4.79
C GLN A 146 4.86 -1.36 3.40
N TYR A 147 4.17 -2.50 3.31
CA TYR A 147 3.61 -3.05 2.09
C TYR A 147 4.67 -3.27 0.98
N ARG A 148 5.86 -3.76 1.33
CA ARG A 148 6.92 -4.06 0.34
C ARG A 148 6.51 -5.27 -0.51
N VAL A 149 6.69 -5.17 -1.82
CA VAL A 149 6.43 -6.29 -2.74
C VAL A 149 7.70 -7.06 -3.12
N ALA A 150 8.87 -6.49 -2.87
CA ALA A 150 10.18 -7.08 -3.11
C ALA A 150 11.10 -6.86 -1.90
N ASP A 151 12.00 -7.81 -1.66
CA ASP A 151 12.87 -7.83 -0.48
C ASP A 151 14.00 -6.78 -0.52
N HIS A 152 14.29 -6.24 -1.71
CA HIS A 152 15.45 -5.40 -1.96
C HIS A 152 15.44 -4.08 -1.16
N ILE A 153 16.62 -3.70 -0.64
CA ILE A 153 16.79 -2.56 0.28
C ILE A 153 16.59 -1.19 -0.37
N ALA A 154 16.74 -1.12 -1.70
CA ALA A 154 16.59 0.09 -2.50
C ALA A 154 15.49 -0.03 -3.55
N THR A 155 14.90 1.11 -3.91
CA THR A 155 13.88 1.29 -4.95
C THR A 155 14.46 2.12 -6.10
N VAL A 156 14.26 1.69 -7.34
CA VAL A 156 14.71 2.39 -8.56
C VAL A 156 13.78 3.56 -8.85
N SER A 157 14.21 4.77 -8.53
CA SER A 157 13.43 6.00 -8.75
C SER A 157 13.82 6.71 -10.05
N PHE A 158 12.84 6.99 -10.90
CA PHE A 158 13.01 7.61 -12.21
C PHE A 158 13.17 9.13 -12.08
N THR A 159 14.42 9.61 -12.15
CA THR A 159 14.82 11.02 -12.01
C THR A 159 14.61 11.81 -13.31
N TRP A 160 14.64 13.14 -13.22
CA TRP A 160 14.40 14.06 -14.33
C TRP A 160 15.24 13.77 -15.60
N ASN A 161 16.43 13.21 -15.43
CA ASN A 161 17.38 12.81 -16.48
C ASN A 161 17.31 11.32 -16.88
N SER A 162 16.33 10.55 -16.38
CA SER A 162 16.11 9.16 -16.77
C SER A 162 15.69 9.03 -18.23
N GLU A 163 16.43 8.20 -18.97
CA GLU A 163 16.10 7.79 -20.34
C GLU A 163 15.64 6.33 -20.30
N LEU A 164 14.42 6.06 -20.76
CA LEU A 164 13.88 4.71 -20.89
C LEU A 164 13.72 4.38 -22.37
N ALA A 165 14.19 3.20 -22.79
CA ALA A 165 13.97 2.64 -24.11
C ALA A 165 13.56 1.17 -23.99
N VAL A 166 12.76 0.66 -24.93
CA VAL A 166 12.53 -0.79 -25.06
C VAL A 166 13.85 -1.47 -25.43
N LEU A 167 14.08 -2.67 -24.89
CA LEU A 167 15.22 -3.52 -25.25
C LEU A 167 14.73 -4.67 -26.11
N ASP A 168 14.61 -4.42 -27.42
CA ASP A 168 14.33 -5.46 -28.40
C ASP A 168 15.45 -6.50 -28.43
N ASN A 169 15.07 -7.78 -28.50
CA ASN A 169 15.99 -8.93 -28.53
C ASN A 169 17.06 -8.89 -27.40
N PRO A 170 16.66 -8.99 -26.12
CA PRO A 170 17.60 -8.99 -25.00
C PRO A 170 18.61 -10.14 -25.14
N PRO A 171 19.88 -9.94 -24.75
CA PRO A 171 20.96 -10.91 -25.00
C PRO A 171 20.85 -12.19 -24.16
N VAL A 172 20.01 -12.18 -23.13
CA VAL A 172 19.70 -13.30 -22.24
C VAL A 172 18.20 -13.29 -21.92
N PRO A 173 17.57 -14.45 -21.66
CA PRO A 173 16.18 -14.49 -21.19
C PRO A 173 16.05 -13.85 -19.80
N PHE A 174 15.14 -12.90 -19.67
CA PHE A 174 14.67 -12.43 -18.37
C PHE A 174 13.57 -13.38 -17.87
N PRO A 175 13.45 -13.67 -16.56
CA PRO A 175 12.29 -14.39 -16.05
C PRO A 175 11.01 -13.54 -16.15
N GLU A 176 9.85 -14.18 -16.27
CA GLU A 176 8.59 -13.47 -16.52
C GLU A 176 7.99 -12.82 -15.26
N ASP A 177 8.21 -13.46 -14.10
CA ASP A 177 7.64 -13.05 -12.82
C ASP A 177 8.55 -13.47 -11.63
N ARG A 178 8.22 -13.02 -10.41
CA ARG A 178 8.88 -13.47 -9.18
C ARG A 178 7.89 -13.64 -8.03
N PHE A 179 7.25 -14.80 -7.99
CA PHE A 179 6.34 -15.15 -6.91
C PHE A 179 7.06 -15.37 -5.57
N ARG A 180 6.40 -14.98 -4.47
CA ARG A 180 6.83 -15.04 -3.07
C ARG A 180 5.69 -15.61 -2.22
N PHE A 181 5.48 -16.92 -2.26
CA PHE A 181 4.32 -17.56 -1.61
C PHE A 181 4.39 -17.59 -0.08
N HIS A 182 3.22 -17.56 0.55
CA HIS A 182 3.02 -17.85 1.97
C HIS A 182 1.86 -18.84 2.16
N GLY A 183 1.98 -19.70 3.17
CA GLY A 183 0.89 -20.55 3.66
C GLY A 183 0.06 -19.87 4.77
N TYR A 184 -1.00 -20.55 5.21
CA TYR A 184 -1.91 -20.07 6.28
C TYR A 184 -1.17 -19.57 7.53
N GLU A 185 -0.19 -20.32 8.03
CA GLU A 185 0.55 -19.98 9.25
C GLU A 185 1.41 -18.72 9.10
N GLU A 186 2.02 -18.52 7.94
CA GLU A 186 2.85 -17.34 7.66
C GLU A 186 1.99 -16.09 7.48
N PHE A 187 0.84 -16.21 6.80
CA PHE A 187 -0.16 -15.13 6.76
C PHE A 187 -0.75 -14.83 8.14
N ARG A 188 -0.98 -15.85 8.98
CA ARG A 188 -1.45 -15.68 10.37
C ARG A 188 -0.42 -14.95 11.23
N ALA A 189 0.86 -15.32 11.13
CA ALA A 189 1.95 -14.68 11.86
C ALA A 189 2.18 -13.21 11.44
N ASN A 190 2.00 -12.91 10.15
CA ASN A 190 2.17 -11.56 9.59
C ASN A 190 0.88 -10.70 9.59
N CYS A 191 -0.22 -11.21 10.16
CA CYS A 191 -1.53 -10.55 10.18
C CYS A 191 -1.50 -9.16 10.85
N ASP A 192 -2.14 -8.16 10.23
CA ASP A 192 -2.16 -6.74 10.62
C ASP A 192 -0.79 -6.03 10.73
N SER A 193 0.32 -6.72 10.40
CA SER A 193 1.69 -6.19 10.56
C SER A 193 1.97 -4.96 9.69
N LYS A 194 1.31 -4.87 8.52
CA LYS A 194 1.60 -3.94 7.43
C LYS A 194 3.03 -4.07 6.88
N GLY A 195 3.69 -5.20 7.12
CA GLY A 195 5.04 -5.51 6.68
C GLY A 195 5.09 -5.81 5.18
N ASP A 196 5.75 -6.90 4.83
CA ASP A 196 5.92 -7.30 3.43
C ASP A 196 4.66 -8.00 2.92
N LEU A 197 4.35 -7.80 1.64
CA LEU A 197 3.25 -8.45 0.95
C LEU A 197 3.77 -9.71 0.28
N TYR A 198 2.98 -10.78 0.35
CA TYR A 198 3.29 -12.10 -0.18
C TYR A 198 2.15 -12.58 -1.08
N ASP A 199 2.41 -13.62 -1.86
CA ASP A 199 1.47 -14.15 -2.84
C ASP A 199 0.70 -15.33 -2.25
N TYR A 200 -0.57 -15.41 -2.58
CA TYR A 200 -1.42 -16.56 -2.29
C TYR A 200 -1.50 -17.47 -3.51
N VAL A 201 -1.44 -18.78 -3.31
CA VAL A 201 -1.89 -19.79 -4.28
C VAL A 201 -2.70 -20.87 -3.57
N GLY A 202 -3.81 -21.27 -4.18
CA GLY A 202 -4.60 -22.41 -3.74
C GLY A 202 -5.83 -22.63 -4.61
N HIS A 203 -6.78 -23.43 -4.16
CA HIS A 203 -8.04 -23.63 -4.84
C HIS A 203 -9.18 -22.85 -4.19
N MET A 204 -10.23 -22.57 -4.95
CA MET A 204 -11.41 -21.85 -4.49
C MET A 204 -12.47 -22.86 -4.02
N LYS A 205 -13.19 -22.52 -2.95
CA LYS A 205 -14.32 -23.31 -2.39
C LYS A 205 -15.66 -22.66 -2.66
N LEU A 206 -15.76 -21.36 -2.41
CA LEU A 206 -16.98 -20.56 -2.58
C LEU A 206 -16.62 -19.19 -3.17
N VAL A 207 -17.50 -18.61 -4.00
CA VAL A 207 -17.44 -17.19 -4.39
C VAL A 207 -18.70 -16.51 -3.89
N ASN A 208 -18.55 -15.41 -3.14
CA ASN A 208 -19.64 -14.72 -2.44
C ASN A 208 -20.56 -15.64 -1.61
N GLY A 209 -19.99 -16.73 -1.07
CA GLY A 209 -20.71 -17.75 -0.27
C GLY A 209 -21.42 -18.84 -1.08
N GLN A 210 -21.40 -18.76 -2.41
CA GLN A 210 -22.01 -19.77 -3.30
C GLN A 210 -20.97 -20.81 -3.75
N THR A 211 -21.42 -22.06 -3.89
CA THR A 211 -20.61 -23.16 -4.46
C THR A 211 -20.30 -22.92 -5.93
N ILE A 212 -19.03 -23.06 -6.28
CA ILE A 212 -18.55 -22.79 -7.63
C ILE A 212 -19.00 -23.92 -8.56
N SER A 213 -19.65 -23.56 -9.66
CA SER A 213 -20.25 -24.46 -10.65
C SER A 213 -20.52 -23.69 -11.93
N ASP A 214 -20.78 -24.38 -13.04
CA ASP A 214 -21.04 -23.76 -14.35
C ASP A 214 -22.34 -22.92 -14.42
N HIS A 215 -23.01 -22.72 -13.28
CA HIS A 215 -24.23 -21.93 -13.11
C HIS A 215 -24.05 -20.73 -12.15
N ILE A 216 -22.85 -20.49 -11.60
CA ILE A 216 -22.61 -19.36 -10.71
C ILE A 216 -22.58 -18.03 -11.49
N VAL A 217 -23.63 -17.21 -11.31
CA VAL A 217 -23.75 -15.91 -11.99
C VAL A 217 -23.17 -14.82 -11.09
N LEU A 218 -21.98 -14.33 -11.43
CA LEU A 218 -21.39 -13.14 -10.82
C LEU A 218 -22.10 -11.89 -11.35
N ASP A 219 -23.01 -11.31 -10.58
CA ASP A 219 -23.67 -10.06 -10.97
C ASP A 219 -22.70 -8.87 -10.93
N GLU A 220 -22.52 -8.22 -12.08
CA GLU A 220 -21.68 -7.02 -12.20
C GLU A 220 -22.29 -5.80 -11.50
N VAL A 221 -23.62 -5.74 -11.36
CA VAL A 221 -24.29 -4.64 -10.64
C VAL A 221 -23.96 -4.77 -9.15
N ASP A 222 -24.27 -5.91 -8.53
CA ASP A 222 -23.92 -6.21 -7.14
C ASP A 222 -22.42 -6.02 -6.82
N ILE A 223 -21.53 -6.46 -7.72
CA ILE A 223 -20.08 -6.29 -7.58
C ILE A 223 -19.68 -4.81 -7.73
N SER A 224 -20.34 -4.02 -8.59
CA SER A 224 -20.08 -2.58 -8.73
C SER A 224 -20.53 -1.77 -7.51
N GLU A 225 -21.63 -2.18 -6.85
CA GLU A 225 -22.14 -1.54 -5.64
C GLU A 225 -21.30 -1.91 -4.41
N LYS A 226 -21.05 -3.21 -4.20
CA LYS A 226 -20.24 -3.72 -3.06
C LYS A 226 -18.75 -3.42 -3.22
N ARG A 227 -18.27 -3.23 -4.46
CA ARG A 227 -16.86 -3.04 -4.85
C ARG A 227 -15.90 -4.14 -4.39
N HIS A 228 -16.41 -5.31 -4.02
CA HIS A 228 -15.61 -6.45 -3.59
C HIS A 228 -16.25 -7.80 -3.93
N ILE A 229 -15.40 -8.82 -3.97
CA ILE A 229 -15.76 -10.23 -4.06
C ILE A 229 -15.08 -10.97 -2.92
N CYS A 230 -15.82 -11.80 -2.19
CA CYS A 230 -15.29 -12.65 -1.13
C CYS A 230 -15.16 -14.08 -1.63
N VAL A 231 -13.93 -14.52 -1.92
CA VAL A 231 -13.62 -15.89 -2.30
C VAL A 231 -13.17 -16.66 -1.05
N HIS A 232 -13.77 -17.81 -0.77
CA HIS A 232 -13.26 -18.74 0.23
C HIS A 232 -12.23 -19.64 -0.44
N VAL A 233 -11.01 -19.68 0.07
CA VAL A 233 -9.84 -20.29 -0.61
C VAL A 233 -9.06 -21.22 0.32
N GLN A 234 -8.53 -22.31 -0.23
CA GLN A 234 -7.77 -23.34 0.52
C GLN A 234 -6.44 -23.66 -0.19
N THR A 235 -5.34 -23.67 0.56
CA THR A 235 -4.02 -24.13 0.09
C THR A 235 -3.77 -25.55 0.60
N HIS A 236 -3.69 -26.52 -0.31
CA HIS A 236 -3.68 -27.96 -0.02
C HIS A 236 -4.86 -28.38 0.91
N ASP A 237 -4.69 -29.31 1.85
CA ASP A 237 -5.67 -29.59 2.93
C ASP A 237 -5.52 -28.62 4.14
N GLY A 238 -4.95 -27.43 3.93
CA GLY A 238 -4.80 -26.41 4.96
C GLY A 238 -6.13 -25.74 5.36
N PRO A 239 -6.15 -24.85 6.36
CA PRO A 239 -7.38 -24.15 6.74
C PRO A 239 -7.89 -23.22 5.63
N VAL A 240 -9.22 -23.15 5.48
CA VAL A 240 -9.85 -22.22 4.53
C VAL A 240 -9.73 -20.78 5.03
N MET A 241 -9.39 -19.86 4.13
CA MET A 241 -9.29 -18.42 4.37
C MET A 241 -10.32 -17.65 3.54
N LYS A 242 -10.72 -16.47 4.01
CA LYS A 242 -11.49 -15.50 3.21
C LYS A 242 -10.52 -14.58 2.46
N LEU A 243 -10.61 -14.53 1.15
CA LEU A 243 -9.84 -13.64 0.27
C LEU A 243 -10.80 -12.59 -0.32
N TYR A 244 -10.62 -11.34 0.11
CA TYR A 244 -11.39 -10.21 -0.38
C TYR A 244 -10.64 -9.53 -1.52
N LEU A 245 -11.18 -9.67 -2.73
CA LEU A 245 -10.76 -8.92 -3.92
C LEU A 245 -11.51 -7.60 -3.92
N TRP A 246 -10.82 -6.48 -4.14
CA TRP A 246 -11.38 -5.13 -4.09
C TRP A 246 -11.17 -4.36 -5.41
N ASP A 247 -12.11 -3.47 -5.73
CA ASP A 247 -12.03 -2.53 -6.85
C ASP A 247 -11.61 -3.23 -8.15
N LYS A 248 -10.51 -2.79 -8.79
CA LYS A 248 -10.02 -3.36 -10.06
C LYS A 248 -9.79 -4.88 -9.95
N ALA A 249 -9.28 -5.39 -8.83
CA ALA A 249 -9.03 -6.82 -8.67
C ALA A 249 -10.34 -7.64 -8.60
N ALA A 250 -11.44 -7.05 -8.13
CA ALA A 250 -12.77 -7.67 -8.20
C ALA A 250 -13.33 -7.64 -9.62
N SER A 251 -13.20 -6.52 -10.34
CA SER A 251 -13.61 -6.40 -11.75
C SER A 251 -12.82 -7.35 -12.67
N ASP A 252 -11.49 -7.37 -12.53
CA ASP A 252 -10.58 -8.26 -13.28
C ASP A 252 -10.94 -9.73 -13.05
N PHE A 253 -11.17 -10.13 -11.79
CA PHE A 253 -11.63 -11.48 -11.46
C PHE A 253 -12.99 -11.79 -12.09
N CYS A 254 -13.97 -10.90 -11.97
CA CYS A 254 -15.32 -11.13 -12.49
C CYS A 254 -15.33 -11.30 -14.01
N GLN A 255 -14.67 -10.39 -14.73
CA GLN A 255 -14.51 -10.46 -16.19
C GLN A 255 -13.80 -11.76 -16.59
N LYS A 256 -12.71 -12.11 -15.90
CA LYS A 256 -11.92 -13.30 -16.22
C LYS A 256 -12.69 -14.59 -15.96
N PHE A 257 -13.36 -14.69 -14.82
CA PHE A 257 -14.20 -15.82 -14.42
C PHE A 257 -15.27 -16.10 -15.49
N LYS A 258 -15.98 -15.06 -15.95
CA LYS A 258 -16.99 -15.18 -17.02
C LYS A 258 -16.40 -15.60 -18.36
N SER A 259 -15.17 -15.20 -18.68
CA SER A 259 -14.49 -15.57 -19.92
C SER A 259 -13.80 -16.95 -19.90
N TYR A 260 -13.79 -17.64 -18.76
CA TYR A 260 -12.89 -18.78 -18.54
C TYR A 260 -13.26 -20.08 -19.29
N GLY A 261 -14.43 -20.14 -19.92
CA GLY A 261 -14.87 -21.27 -20.77
C GLY A 261 -15.32 -22.53 -20.01
N GLY A 262 -15.10 -22.58 -18.70
CA GLY A 262 -15.62 -23.57 -17.74
C GLY A 262 -15.39 -23.06 -16.32
N THR A 263 -15.71 -23.84 -15.30
CA THR A 263 -15.47 -23.46 -13.90
C THR A 263 -13.96 -23.43 -13.55
N PRO A 264 -13.35 -22.25 -13.25
CA PRO A 264 -11.98 -22.19 -12.72
C PRO A 264 -11.93 -22.77 -11.30
N SER A 265 -10.84 -23.46 -10.97
CA SER A 265 -10.68 -24.17 -9.68
C SER A 265 -9.58 -23.58 -8.80
N VAL A 266 -8.51 -23.08 -9.41
CA VAL A 266 -7.30 -22.54 -8.79
C VAL A 266 -7.31 -21.03 -8.88
N LEU A 267 -6.81 -20.38 -7.82
CA LEU A 267 -6.68 -18.94 -7.72
C LEU A 267 -5.32 -18.59 -7.11
N LEU A 268 -4.53 -17.81 -7.84
CA LEU A 268 -3.29 -17.21 -7.40
C LEU A 268 -3.47 -15.69 -7.39
N VAL A 269 -3.19 -15.05 -6.25
CA VAL A 269 -3.30 -13.58 -6.10
C VAL A 269 -2.05 -13.02 -5.48
N THR A 270 -1.44 -12.06 -6.16
CA THR A 270 -0.13 -11.53 -5.77
C THR A 270 -0.25 -10.41 -4.74
N THR A 271 0.75 -10.27 -3.88
CA THR A 271 0.94 -9.17 -2.92
C THR A 271 -0.29 -8.93 -2.00
N VAL A 272 -0.91 -10.00 -1.50
CA VAL A 272 -2.04 -9.92 -0.58
C VAL A 272 -1.61 -9.46 0.82
N ASN A 273 -2.52 -8.77 1.50
CA ASN A 273 -2.33 -8.14 2.80
C ASN A 273 -3.19 -8.87 3.86
N PRO A 274 -2.60 -9.67 4.76
CA PRO A 274 -3.32 -10.41 5.79
C PRO A 274 -3.81 -9.50 6.93
N LYS A 275 -5.09 -9.61 7.28
CA LYS A 275 -5.77 -8.81 8.31
C LYS A 275 -6.77 -9.65 9.08
N HIS A 276 -7.15 -9.22 10.29
CA HIS A 276 -8.34 -9.75 10.95
C HIS A 276 -9.60 -9.05 10.41
N LEU A 277 -10.51 -9.82 9.82
CA LEU A 277 -11.86 -9.37 9.44
C LEU A 277 -12.87 -10.30 10.11
N GLY A 278 -13.80 -9.74 10.89
CA GLY A 278 -14.69 -10.51 11.76
C GLY A 278 -13.93 -11.40 12.77
N GLY A 279 -12.71 -11.03 13.14
CA GLY A 279 -11.81 -11.83 13.97
C GLY A 279 -11.10 -12.99 13.27
N THR A 280 -11.57 -13.39 12.08
CA THR A 280 -10.92 -14.41 11.26
C THR A 280 -9.77 -13.84 10.45
N LEU A 281 -8.74 -14.66 10.17
CA LEU A 281 -7.71 -14.33 9.20
C LEU A 281 -8.35 -14.19 7.82
N ALA A 282 -8.19 -13.01 7.22
CA ALA A 282 -8.61 -12.72 5.87
C ALA A 282 -7.45 -12.10 5.07
N LEU A 283 -7.36 -12.50 3.82
CA LEU A 283 -6.44 -11.94 2.83
C LEU A 283 -7.17 -10.81 2.10
N THR A 284 -6.48 -9.70 1.86
CA THR A 284 -7.07 -8.54 1.15
C THR A 284 -6.16 -8.08 0.03
N THR A 285 -6.71 -7.83 -1.17
CA THR A 285 -5.94 -7.29 -2.30
C THR A 285 -5.43 -5.88 -2.02
N MET A 286 -4.27 -5.57 -2.58
CA MET A 286 -3.65 -4.25 -2.59
C MET A 286 -3.65 -3.67 -4.02
N SER A 287 -3.24 -2.41 -4.18
CA SER A 287 -3.12 -1.79 -5.52
C SER A 287 -2.13 -2.50 -6.45
N SER A 288 -1.20 -3.29 -5.88
CA SER A 288 -0.22 -4.14 -6.57
C SER A 288 -0.72 -5.55 -6.89
N SER A 289 -1.93 -5.93 -6.46
CA SER A 289 -2.43 -7.30 -6.60
C SER A 289 -2.92 -7.59 -8.00
N ARG A 290 -2.25 -8.53 -8.67
CA ARG A 290 -2.72 -9.22 -9.87
C ARG A 290 -3.42 -10.53 -9.49
N VAL A 291 -4.39 -10.93 -10.31
CA VAL A 291 -5.24 -12.12 -10.12
C VAL A 291 -5.04 -13.09 -11.28
N PHE A 292 -4.81 -14.36 -10.96
CA PHE A 292 -4.54 -15.44 -11.90
C PHE A 292 -5.37 -16.68 -11.56
N MET A 293 -5.82 -17.40 -12.58
CA MET A 293 -6.59 -18.65 -12.52
C MET A 293 -5.78 -19.79 -13.15
N ASP A 294 -6.25 -21.04 -13.01
CA ASP A 294 -5.46 -22.27 -13.18
C ASP A 294 -4.34 -22.23 -14.24
N ALA A 295 -4.66 -22.01 -15.51
CA ALA A 295 -3.71 -22.17 -16.60
C ALA A 295 -2.87 -20.92 -16.92
N ASP A 296 -2.98 -19.81 -16.18
CA ASP A 296 -2.31 -18.55 -16.51
C ASP A 296 -0.78 -18.60 -16.37
N VAL A 297 -0.30 -19.01 -15.20
CA VAL A 297 1.12 -18.91 -14.80
C VAL A 297 1.61 -20.25 -14.28
N GLN A 298 2.92 -20.49 -14.28
CA GLN A 298 3.43 -21.83 -13.96
C GLN A 298 2.99 -22.33 -12.57
N PRO A 299 3.05 -21.55 -11.47
CA PRO A 299 2.64 -22.05 -10.16
C PRO A 299 1.14 -22.36 -10.02
N SER A 300 0.27 -21.76 -10.83
CA SER A 300 -1.16 -22.12 -10.85
C SER A 300 -1.41 -23.39 -11.66
N LYS A 301 -0.61 -23.67 -12.70
CA LYS A 301 -0.61 -24.95 -13.44
C LYS A 301 -0.10 -26.09 -12.55
N ASP A 302 1.04 -25.88 -11.90
CA ASP A 302 1.65 -26.87 -10.98
C ASP A 302 0.67 -27.24 -9.86
N TYR A 303 -0.04 -26.24 -9.31
CA TYR A 303 -1.05 -26.46 -8.29
C TYR A 303 -2.35 -27.09 -8.84
N LEU A 304 -2.74 -26.81 -10.09
CA LEU A 304 -3.86 -27.51 -10.74
C LEU A 304 -3.56 -28.99 -10.96
N GLU A 305 -2.35 -29.36 -11.38
CA GLU A 305 -1.94 -30.76 -11.54
C GLU A 305 -1.96 -31.51 -10.20
N TRP A 306 -1.47 -30.86 -9.14
CA TRP A 306 -1.61 -31.37 -7.77
C TRP A 306 -3.09 -31.53 -7.37
N LEU A 307 -3.92 -30.51 -7.59
CA LEU A 307 -5.35 -30.52 -7.22
C LEU A 307 -6.13 -31.62 -7.96
N SER A 308 -5.84 -31.81 -9.25
CA SER A 308 -6.44 -32.86 -10.09
C SER A 308 -6.11 -34.26 -9.56
N SER A 309 -4.93 -34.41 -8.95
CA SER A 309 -4.48 -35.66 -8.31
C SER A 309 -5.04 -35.88 -6.90
N ASN A 310 -5.68 -34.86 -6.30
CA ASN A 310 -6.19 -34.83 -4.92
C ASN A 310 -7.64 -34.30 -4.90
N SER A 311 -8.49 -34.88 -5.76
CA SER A 311 -9.85 -34.40 -6.02
C SER A 311 -10.81 -34.62 -4.84
N ASP A 312 -10.48 -35.47 -3.88
CA ASP A 312 -11.16 -35.60 -2.60
C ASP A 312 -10.99 -34.32 -1.76
N ILE A 313 -9.77 -33.78 -1.66
CA ILE A 313 -9.51 -32.48 -0.99
C ILE A 313 -10.26 -31.37 -1.72
N ALA A 314 -10.22 -31.34 -3.05
CA ALA A 314 -10.92 -30.34 -3.86
C ALA A 314 -12.44 -30.31 -3.57
N ASN A 315 -13.10 -31.46 -3.64
CA ASN A 315 -14.55 -31.60 -3.42
C ASN A 315 -14.97 -31.47 -1.94
N ARG A 316 -14.03 -31.53 -0.99
CA ARG A 316 -14.31 -31.39 0.45
C ARG A 316 -14.69 -29.96 0.82
N VAL A 317 -15.99 -29.67 0.83
CA VAL A 317 -16.54 -28.45 1.42
C VAL A 317 -16.97 -28.74 2.86
N ALA A 318 -16.20 -28.26 3.84
CA ALA A 318 -16.55 -28.40 5.25
C ALA A 318 -17.78 -27.55 5.58
N ALA A 319 -18.70 -28.06 6.42
CA ALA A 319 -19.94 -27.37 6.77
C ALA A 319 -19.68 -25.96 7.33
N GLU A 320 -18.65 -25.83 8.19
CA GLU A 320 -18.15 -24.58 8.79
C GLU A 320 -17.79 -23.47 7.78
N VAL A 321 -17.56 -23.83 6.51
CA VAL A 321 -17.22 -22.89 5.42
C VAL A 321 -18.46 -22.38 4.69
N VAL A 322 -19.56 -23.15 4.71
CA VAL A 322 -20.84 -22.83 4.06
C VAL A 322 -21.86 -22.26 5.05
N THR A 323 -21.80 -22.66 6.32
CA THR A 323 -22.50 -21.97 7.39
C THR A 323 -22.05 -20.52 7.42
N LYS A 324 -22.94 -19.60 7.05
CA LYS A 324 -22.80 -18.19 7.38
C LYS A 324 -22.44 -18.09 8.88
N PRO A 325 -21.46 -17.26 9.30
CA PRO A 325 -21.15 -17.07 10.70
C PRO A 325 -22.44 -16.84 11.49
N GLU A 326 -22.63 -17.63 12.55
CA GLU A 326 -23.90 -17.65 13.29
C GLU A 326 -24.16 -16.26 13.85
N THR A 327 -25.17 -15.58 13.28
CA THR A 327 -25.39 -14.16 13.54
C THR A 327 -26.05 -13.99 14.89
N VAL A 328 -25.23 -13.69 15.89
CA VAL A 328 -25.67 -13.51 17.28
C VAL A 328 -26.46 -12.21 17.45
N THR A 329 -27.44 -12.28 18.34
CA THR A 329 -28.18 -11.14 18.86
C THR A 329 -27.32 -10.30 19.82
N LEU A 330 -27.73 -9.05 20.06
CA LEU A 330 -27.12 -8.20 21.07
C LEU A 330 -27.23 -8.82 22.46
N GLY A 331 -28.34 -9.49 22.79
CA GLY A 331 -28.52 -10.22 24.04
C GLY A 331 -27.54 -11.39 24.23
N GLU A 332 -27.17 -12.09 23.16
CA GLU A 332 -26.14 -13.15 23.20
C GLU A 332 -24.74 -12.57 23.35
N ILE A 333 -24.42 -11.46 22.66
CA ILE A 333 -23.16 -10.72 22.86
C ILE A 333 -23.05 -10.24 24.32
N PHE A 334 -24.11 -9.66 24.88
CA PHE A 334 -24.14 -9.28 26.28
C PHE A 334 -24.00 -10.48 27.22
N SER A 335 -24.61 -11.61 26.89
CA SER A 335 -24.49 -12.85 27.66
C SER A 335 -23.05 -13.38 27.65
N TYR A 336 -22.34 -13.33 26.53
CA TYR A 336 -20.91 -13.65 26.46
C TYR A 336 -20.05 -12.68 27.29
N VAL A 337 -20.27 -11.36 27.15
CA VAL A 337 -19.50 -10.33 27.88
C VAL A 337 -19.70 -10.42 29.40
N LYS A 338 -20.86 -10.91 29.84
CA LYS A 338 -21.18 -11.15 31.26
C LYS A 338 -20.53 -12.43 31.84
N GLN A 339 -19.88 -13.28 31.04
CA GLN A 339 -19.20 -14.50 31.53
C GLN A 339 -17.85 -14.18 32.20
N GLU A 340 -17.61 -14.77 33.38
CA GLU A 340 -16.30 -14.72 34.03
C GLU A 340 -15.23 -15.40 33.16
N GLY A 341 -14.10 -14.72 32.95
CA GLY A 341 -13.02 -15.21 32.10
C GLY A 341 -13.25 -15.10 30.59
N SER A 342 -14.30 -14.37 30.16
CA SER A 342 -14.49 -13.99 28.75
C SER A 342 -13.24 -13.33 28.16
N LYS A 343 -12.96 -13.62 26.88
CA LYS A 343 -11.75 -13.17 26.17
C LYS A 343 -12.13 -12.18 25.07
N VAL A 344 -11.14 -11.60 24.41
CA VAL A 344 -11.38 -10.85 23.17
C VAL A 344 -11.91 -11.83 22.12
N ALA A 345 -13.19 -11.71 21.81
CA ALA A 345 -13.92 -12.46 20.79
C ALA A 345 -14.47 -11.50 19.73
N TRP A 346 -14.96 -12.07 18.63
CA TRP A 346 -15.50 -11.34 17.50
C TRP A 346 -16.83 -11.98 17.08
N PHE A 347 -17.76 -11.16 16.62
CA PHE A 347 -19.15 -11.55 16.37
C PHE A 347 -19.63 -10.91 15.06
N GLU A 348 -20.50 -11.60 14.34
CA GLU A 348 -21.31 -11.04 13.26
C GLU A 348 -22.74 -10.85 13.82
N CYS A 349 -23.31 -9.64 13.70
CA CYS A 349 -24.63 -9.32 14.23
C CYS A 349 -25.33 -8.30 13.32
N THR A 350 -26.66 -8.37 13.24
CA THR A 350 -27.47 -7.38 12.54
C THR A 350 -28.16 -6.49 13.56
N ALA A 351 -27.91 -5.17 13.52
CA ALA A 351 -28.55 -4.21 14.40
C ALA A 351 -28.86 -2.90 13.67
N THR A 352 -29.96 -2.25 14.02
CA THR A 352 -30.38 -0.95 13.49
C THR A 352 -29.73 0.16 14.32
N ILE A 353 -29.30 1.25 13.67
CA ILE A 353 -28.78 2.45 14.36
C ILE A 353 -29.96 3.31 14.82
N ASP A 354 -29.94 3.71 16.08
CA ASP A 354 -30.96 4.53 16.75
C ASP A 354 -30.55 6.01 16.76
N ASP A 355 -29.48 6.38 17.48
CA ASP A 355 -28.90 7.74 17.53
C ASP A 355 -27.36 7.69 17.62
N VAL A 356 -26.71 8.85 17.48
CA VAL A 356 -25.31 9.04 17.81
C VAL A 356 -25.19 9.54 19.26
N VAL A 357 -24.50 8.78 20.11
CA VAL A 357 -24.47 9.02 21.57
C VAL A 357 -23.92 10.42 21.91
N GLN A 358 -24.84 11.30 22.28
CA GLN A 358 -24.58 12.72 22.52
C GLN A 358 -23.56 12.95 23.65
N GLY A 359 -22.86 14.09 23.62
CA GLY A 359 -21.77 14.40 24.54
C GLY A 359 -20.47 13.60 24.32
N SER A 360 -20.47 12.57 23.47
CA SER A 360 -19.24 11.86 23.07
C SER A 360 -18.43 12.66 22.06
N ALA A 361 -17.10 12.65 22.20
CA ALA A 361 -16.21 13.18 21.17
C ALA A 361 -16.24 12.27 19.94
N TRP A 362 -16.46 12.83 18.74
CA TRP A 362 -16.55 12.12 17.45
C TRP A 362 -15.20 11.62 16.91
N TYR A 363 -14.09 12.07 17.49
CA TYR A 363 -12.75 11.72 17.06
C TYR A 363 -11.77 11.69 18.24
N TYR A 364 -10.65 11.01 18.04
CA TYR A 364 -9.45 11.14 18.85
C TYR A 364 -8.28 11.59 17.97
N VAL A 365 -7.28 12.24 18.56
CA VAL A 365 -6.00 12.49 17.88
C VAL A 365 -5.14 11.24 18.03
N SER A 366 -4.67 10.68 16.92
CA SER A 366 -3.79 9.53 16.89
C SER A 366 -2.37 9.90 16.45
N CYS A 367 -1.41 9.01 16.74
CA CYS A 367 -0.10 9.03 16.12
C CYS A 367 -0.21 8.62 14.64
N GLY A 368 0.19 9.51 13.72
CA GLY A 368 0.16 9.25 12.28
C GLY A 368 1.01 8.05 11.79
N GLY A 369 1.88 7.48 12.63
CA GLY A 369 2.68 6.30 12.31
C GLY A 369 2.12 4.96 12.81
N CYS A 370 1.32 4.94 13.88
CA CYS A 370 0.86 3.69 14.52
C CYS A 370 -0.61 3.69 14.98
N ASN A 371 -1.39 4.73 14.66
CA ASN A 371 -2.80 4.94 15.01
C ASN A 371 -3.14 4.89 16.52
N SER A 372 -2.19 4.66 17.42
CA SER A 372 -2.41 4.76 18.87
C SER A 372 -2.73 6.20 19.27
N LYS A 373 -3.64 6.40 20.25
CA LYS A 373 -4.04 7.73 20.72
C LYS A 373 -2.82 8.55 21.17
N ALA A 374 -2.69 9.75 20.60
CA ALA A 374 -1.69 10.73 21.00
C ALA A 374 -2.24 11.58 22.16
N VAL A 375 -1.35 12.01 23.05
CA VAL A 375 -1.67 12.89 24.19
C VAL A 375 -0.90 14.20 24.08
N LYS A 376 -1.43 15.28 24.66
CA LYS A 376 -0.78 16.60 24.65
C LYS A 376 0.41 16.60 25.62
N GLY A 377 1.62 16.77 25.09
CA GLY A 377 2.81 17.11 25.85
C GLY A 377 2.95 18.62 26.07
N PRO A 378 4.08 19.09 26.62
CA PRO A 378 4.30 20.52 26.89
C PRO A 378 4.28 21.38 25.63
N THR A 379 4.91 20.90 24.55
CA THR A 379 5.10 21.61 23.27
C THR A 379 4.71 20.77 22.05
N SER A 380 4.51 19.46 22.22
CA SER A 380 4.34 18.47 21.15
C SER A 380 3.19 17.49 21.45
N LEU A 381 2.81 16.68 20.46
CA LEU A 381 1.95 15.52 20.68
C LEU A 381 2.80 14.28 20.94
N ILE A 382 2.45 13.53 21.98
CA ILE A 382 3.22 12.38 22.47
C ILE A 382 2.47 11.09 22.17
N CYS A 383 3.17 10.10 21.63
CA CYS A 383 2.71 8.72 21.54
C CYS A 383 3.31 7.89 22.69
N ASN A 384 2.44 7.25 23.48
CA ASN A 384 2.84 6.34 24.57
C ASN A 384 2.85 4.85 24.14
N SER A 385 2.68 4.55 22.85
CA SER A 385 2.64 3.18 22.35
C SER A 385 4.02 2.56 22.28
N LYS A 386 4.25 1.46 23.00
CA LYS A 386 5.52 0.69 22.95
C LYS A 386 5.86 0.16 21.54
N LYS A 387 4.87 0.09 20.65
CA LYS A 387 5.05 -0.29 19.23
C LYS A 387 5.47 0.89 18.32
N CYS A 388 5.64 2.11 18.86
CA CYS A 388 5.99 3.30 18.08
C CYS A 388 7.45 3.71 18.31
N GLY A 389 8.26 3.73 17.25
CA GLY A 389 9.67 4.16 17.30
C GLY A 389 9.89 5.68 17.46
N LYS A 390 8.84 6.48 17.69
CA LYS A 390 8.92 7.93 17.93
C LYS A 390 8.00 8.33 19.07
N ARG A 391 8.56 9.03 20.06
CA ARG A 391 7.81 9.53 21.23
C ARG A 391 7.04 10.80 20.90
N GLU A 392 7.65 11.74 20.19
CA GLU A 392 6.98 12.91 19.63
C GLU A 392 6.47 12.59 18.22
N VAL A 393 5.22 12.96 17.92
CA VAL A 393 4.49 12.52 16.73
C VAL A 393 3.62 13.62 16.14
N THR A 394 3.34 13.53 14.83
CA THR A 394 2.26 14.30 14.22
C THR A 394 0.91 13.72 14.61
N GLY A 395 0.01 14.60 15.03
CA GLY A 395 -1.38 14.25 15.32
C GLY A 395 -2.19 14.11 14.06
N VAL A 396 -2.81 12.94 13.86
CA VAL A 396 -3.80 12.72 12.80
C VAL A 396 -5.12 12.42 13.50
N PRO A 397 -6.20 13.19 13.31
CA PRO A 397 -7.50 12.81 13.87
C PRO A 397 -7.94 11.45 13.31
N GLN A 398 -8.73 10.71 14.08
CA GLN A 398 -9.29 9.42 13.71
C GLN A 398 -10.71 9.30 14.28
N TYR A 399 -11.65 8.71 13.53
CA TYR A 399 -13.02 8.57 14.02
C TYR A 399 -13.06 7.72 15.29
N LEU A 400 -13.94 8.16 16.19
CA LEU A 400 -14.35 7.52 17.42
C LEU A 400 -15.80 7.95 17.63
N THR A 401 -16.73 7.34 16.90
CA THR A 401 -18.16 7.65 17.05
C THR A 401 -18.79 6.57 17.91
N LYS A 402 -19.54 6.97 18.93
CA LYS A 402 -20.43 6.06 19.67
C LYS A 402 -21.83 6.17 19.07
N ILE A 403 -22.43 5.03 18.73
CA ILE A 403 -23.80 4.94 18.23
C ILE A 403 -24.61 4.06 19.18
N SER A 404 -25.86 4.43 19.46
CA SER A 404 -26.83 3.47 19.98
C SER A 404 -27.29 2.58 18.83
N VAL A 405 -27.37 1.29 19.11
CA VAL A 405 -27.90 0.28 18.18
C VAL A 405 -28.88 -0.61 18.92
N TYR A 406 -29.83 -1.18 18.19
CA TYR A 406 -30.80 -2.12 18.72
C TYR A 406 -31.08 -3.25 17.73
N ASP A 407 -31.47 -4.40 18.26
CA ASP A 407 -32.09 -5.49 17.52
C ASP A 407 -33.43 -5.84 18.18
N GLU A 408 -33.96 -7.04 17.90
CA GLU A 408 -35.21 -7.50 18.52
C GLU A 408 -35.03 -7.94 20.00
N SER A 409 -33.80 -7.97 20.52
CA SER A 409 -33.45 -8.51 21.85
C SER A 409 -33.06 -7.44 22.88
N GLU A 410 -32.16 -6.50 22.54
CA GLU A 410 -31.57 -5.56 23.50
C GLU A 410 -31.07 -4.27 22.80
N GLN A 411 -30.63 -3.28 23.58
CA GLN A 411 -29.95 -2.07 23.07
C GLN A 411 -28.48 -2.08 23.48
N ALA A 412 -27.59 -1.74 22.55
CA ALA A 412 -26.14 -1.67 22.77
C ALA A 412 -25.53 -0.33 22.32
N VAL A 413 -24.29 -0.07 22.73
CA VAL A 413 -23.52 1.08 22.26
C VAL A 413 -22.26 0.59 21.54
N PHE A 414 -22.22 0.75 20.23
CA PHE A 414 -21.05 0.38 19.41
C PHE A 414 -20.08 1.56 19.30
N VAL A 415 -18.77 1.24 19.25
CA VAL A 415 -17.68 2.22 19.13
C VAL A 415 -17.05 2.10 17.76
N VAL A 416 -17.48 2.94 16.83
CA VAL A 416 -17.01 2.95 15.43
C VAL A 416 -15.69 3.71 15.34
N LEU A 417 -14.65 3.05 14.81
CA LEU A 417 -13.27 3.55 14.79
C LEU A 417 -12.73 3.72 13.37
N GLY A 418 -11.88 4.73 13.16
CA GLY A 418 -11.04 4.86 11.96
C GLY A 418 -11.83 4.99 10.66
N ASP A 419 -11.50 4.18 9.66
CA ASP A 419 -12.09 4.28 8.32
C ASP A 419 -13.57 3.86 8.27
N ALA A 420 -14.00 2.89 9.10
CA ALA A 420 -15.41 2.48 9.22
C ALA A 420 -16.33 3.66 9.63
N GLY A 421 -15.83 4.61 10.44
CA GLY A 421 -16.58 5.82 10.81
C GLY A 421 -16.72 6.83 9.66
N LYS A 422 -15.80 6.80 8.69
CA LYS A 422 -15.89 7.57 7.46
C LYS A 422 -16.87 6.93 6.47
N GLU A 423 -16.80 5.61 6.32
CA GLU A 423 -17.68 4.82 5.46
C GLU A 423 -19.15 4.96 5.89
N LEU A 424 -19.43 4.74 7.19
CA LEU A 424 -20.77 4.89 7.76
C LEU A 424 -21.37 6.30 7.63
N THR A 425 -20.55 7.35 7.62
CA THR A 425 -21.04 8.75 7.58
C THR A 425 -21.00 9.38 6.19
N GLY A 426 -20.42 8.71 5.19
CA GLY A 426 -20.27 9.20 3.81
C GLY A 426 -19.47 10.51 3.66
N LYS A 427 -18.87 11.03 4.74
CA LYS A 427 -18.32 12.39 4.81
C LYS A 427 -16.88 12.36 5.31
N HIS A 428 -16.07 13.29 4.80
CA HIS A 428 -14.84 13.67 5.50
C HIS A 428 -15.19 14.59 6.67
N ARG A 429 -14.73 14.25 7.87
CA ARG A 429 -14.70 15.18 9.02
C ARG A 429 -14.10 16.53 8.63
N ARG A 430 -14.70 17.61 9.11
CA ARG A 430 -14.09 18.95 9.13
C ARG A 430 -13.45 19.16 10.50
N ASN A 431 -12.45 20.04 10.57
CA ASN A 431 -11.89 20.52 11.84
C ASN A 431 -12.85 21.48 12.53
#